data_AF-A0A7K4CTR3-F1
#
_entry.id   AF-A0A7K4CTR3-F1
#
_cell.length_a   1.000
_cell.length_b   1.000
_cell.length_c   1.000
_cell.angle_alpha   90.00
_cell.angle_beta   90.00
_cell.angle_gamma   90.00
#
_symmetry.space_group_name_H-M   'P 1'
#
loop_
_entity.id
_entity.type
_entity.pdbx_description
1 polymer ?
#
loop_
_entity_poly.entity_id
_entity_poly.type
_entity_poly.pdbx_seq_one_letter_code
_entity_poly.pdbx_strand_id
1 'polypeptide(L)'
;MTTVLPACVRCEKNRAAMTRVHSGEQVCKACFSKEIEDKVRKTVSRGKMLDSNDKVAFALSGGKDSTVLLRVMATVHQQLLARHARQGRPPVAITIDEGIANYR
;
A
#
# COMPACT_ATOMS: atom_id res chain seq x y z
N MET A 1 -31.42 4.15 16.19
CA MET A 1 -31.13 2.77 15.76
C MET A 1 -29.64 2.66 15.48
N THR A 2 -28.87 2.05 16.38
CA THR A 2 -27.42 1.82 16.18
C THR A 2 -27.29 0.65 15.20
N THR A 3 -26.98 0.93 13.93
CA THR A 3 -26.74 -0.12 12.93
C THR A 3 -25.46 -0.88 13.30
N VAL A 4 -25.62 -2.10 13.80
CA VAL A 4 -24.48 -2.99 14.05
C VAL A 4 -23.91 -3.37 12.70
N LEU A 5 -22.72 -2.87 12.40
CA LEU A 5 -22.00 -3.24 11.18
C LEU A 5 -21.73 -4.76 11.19
N PRO A 6 -22.00 -5.46 10.08
CA PRO A 6 -21.84 -6.91 9.96
C PRO A 6 -20.38 -7.35 10.10
N ALA A 7 -20.13 -8.63 10.37
CA ALA A 7 -18.77 -9.17 10.44
C ALA A 7 -18.08 -9.10 9.08
N CYS A 8 -16.76 -8.91 9.08
CA CYS A 8 -15.96 -8.92 7.87
C CYS A 8 -15.93 -10.31 7.25
N VAL A 9 -16.34 -10.42 5.98
CA VAL A 9 -16.41 -11.70 5.24
C VAL A 9 -15.05 -12.37 5.00
N ARG A 10 -13.93 -11.67 5.28
CA ARG A 10 -12.57 -12.16 5.03
C ARG A 10 -11.86 -12.69 6.27
N CYS A 11 -12.15 -12.13 7.46
CA CYS A 11 -11.48 -12.54 8.68
C CYS A 11 -12.43 -12.99 9.78
N GLU A 12 -13.74 -12.72 9.66
CA GLU A 12 -14.80 -13.06 10.62
C GLU A 12 -14.59 -12.54 12.06
N LYS A 13 -13.50 -11.79 12.30
CA LYS A 13 -13.08 -11.29 13.61
C LYS A 13 -13.45 -9.82 13.82
N ASN A 14 -13.32 -9.01 12.76
CA ASN A 14 -13.54 -7.57 12.82
C ASN A 14 -14.87 -7.19 12.18
N ARG A 15 -15.49 -6.11 12.63
CA ARG A 15 -16.65 -5.52 11.92
C ARG A 15 -16.24 -4.97 10.56
N ALA A 16 -17.10 -5.14 9.57
CA ALA A 16 -16.96 -4.52 8.27
C ALA A 16 -16.96 -3.00 8.42
N ALA A 17 -16.14 -2.33 7.60
CA ALA A 17 -16.03 -0.87 7.57
C ALA A 17 -16.35 -0.30 6.19
N MET A 18 -16.39 -1.13 5.16
CA MET A 18 -16.66 -0.74 3.79
C MET A 18 -17.22 -1.92 2.98
N THR A 19 -18.01 -1.59 1.95
CA THR A 19 -18.49 -2.54 0.95
C THR A 19 -17.67 -2.37 -0.33
N ARG A 20 -17.13 -3.45 -0.86
CA ARG A 20 -16.44 -3.47 -2.16
C ARG A 20 -17.46 -3.22 -3.26
N VAL A 21 -17.33 -2.12 -3.99
CA VAL A 21 -18.26 -1.77 -5.09
C VAL A 21 -18.31 -2.86 -6.15
N HIS A 22 -17.16 -3.45 -6.49
CA HIS A 22 -17.04 -4.43 -7.58
C HIS A 22 -17.53 -5.84 -7.24
N SER A 23 -17.65 -6.21 -5.95
CA SER A 23 -18.01 -7.58 -5.54
C SER A 23 -19.14 -7.65 -4.50
N GLY A 24 -19.56 -6.51 -3.93
CA GLY A 24 -20.53 -6.47 -2.83
C GLY A 24 -19.96 -6.93 -1.48
N GLU A 25 -18.70 -7.34 -1.40
CA GLU A 25 -18.11 -7.88 -0.17
C GLU A 25 -17.97 -6.82 0.93
N GLN A 26 -18.42 -7.14 2.14
CA GLN A 26 -18.26 -6.29 3.31
C GLN A 26 -16.99 -6.65 4.08
N VAL A 27 -16.02 -5.73 4.07
CA VAL A 27 -14.66 -5.97 4.59
C VAL A 27 -14.27 -4.95 5.66
N CYS A 28 -13.44 -5.39 6.63
CA CYS A 28 -12.84 -4.48 7.59
C CYS A 28 -11.65 -3.72 6.98
N LYS A 29 -11.22 -2.64 7.63
CA LYS A 29 -10.08 -1.81 7.19
C LYS A 29 -8.80 -2.63 7.00
N ALA A 30 -8.48 -3.52 7.95
CA ALA A 30 -7.25 -4.32 7.89
C ALA A 30 -7.23 -5.30 6.70
N CYS A 31 -8.34 -6.01 6.46
CA CYS A 31 -8.45 -6.91 5.31
C CYS A 31 -8.38 -6.14 3.98
N PHE A 32 -9.03 -4.97 3.92
CA PHE A 32 -8.96 -4.11 2.74
C PHE A 32 -7.52 -3.66 2.44
N SER A 33 -6.82 -3.11 3.45
CA SER A 33 -5.44 -2.65 3.30
C SER A 33 -4.51 -3.78 2.88
N LYS A 34 -4.62 -4.95 3.52
CA LYS A 34 -3.83 -6.14 3.16
C LYS A 34 -4.06 -6.57 1.72
N GLU A 35 -5.29 -6.56 1.25
CA GLU A 35 -5.61 -6.93 -0.14
C GLU A 35 -4.99 -5.95 -1.16
N ILE A 36 -4.97 -4.65 -0.84
CA ILE A 36 -4.31 -3.64 -1.68
C ILE A 36 -2.79 -3.90 -1.72
N GLU A 37 -2.16 -4.14 -0.58
CA GLU A 37 -0.73 -4.50 -0.51
C GLU A 37 -0.43 -5.78 -1.32
N ASP A 38 -1.28 -6.80 -1.22
CA ASP A 38 -1.14 -8.05 -1.97
C ASP A 38 -1.31 -7.86 -3.48
N LYS A 39 -2.24 -7.00 -3.92
CA LYS A 39 -2.41 -6.65 -5.33
C LYS A 39 -1.18 -5.94 -5.88
N VAL A 40 -0.64 -4.96 -5.15
CA VAL A 40 0.58 -4.25 -5.55
C VAL A 40 1.77 -5.21 -5.61
N ARG A 41 1.97 -6.05 -4.58
CA ARG A 41 3.01 -7.08 -4.56
C ARG A 41 2.94 -8.00 -5.79
N LYS A 42 1.74 -8.48 -6.13
CA LYS A 42 1.54 -9.33 -7.31
C LYS A 42 1.93 -8.61 -8.60
N THR A 43 1.57 -7.33 -8.74
CA THR A 43 1.96 -6.52 -9.90
C THR A 43 3.48 -6.36 -9.99
N VAL A 44 4.15 -5.98 -8.89
CA VAL A 44 5.61 -5.84 -8.83
C VAL A 44 6.31 -7.13 -9.22
N SER A 45 5.88 -8.27 -8.67
CA SER A 45 6.45 -9.57 -8.98
C SER A 45 6.19 -10.01 -10.42
N ARG A 46 4.96 -9.83 -10.93
CA ARG A 46 4.62 -10.18 -12.32
C ARG A 46 5.40 -9.34 -13.33
N GLY A 47 5.57 -8.06 -13.03
CA GLY A 47 6.33 -7.13 -13.88
C GLY A 47 7.85 -7.19 -13.66
N LYS A 48 8.35 -8.01 -12.72
CA LYS A 48 9.77 -8.04 -12.32
C LYS A 48 10.34 -6.64 -12.06
N MET A 49 9.55 -5.79 -11.38
CA MET A 49 9.83 -4.34 -11.29
C MET A 49 10.93 -3.98 -10.29
N LEU A 50 11.26 -4.87 -9.36
CA LEU A 50 12.23 -4.65 -8.29
C LEU A 50 13.02 -5.93 -8.01
N ASP A 51 14.32 -5.79 -7.84
CA ASP A 51 15.22 -6.78 -7.26
C ASP A 51 15.66 -6.36 -5.85
N SER A 52 15.98 -7.34 -5.02
CA SER A 52 16.53 -7.14 -3.67
C SER A 52 17.90 -6.44 -3.61
N ASN A 53 18.58 -6.24 -4.75
CA ASN A 53 19.80 -5.43 -4.86
C ASN A 53 19.55 -3.97 -5.27
N ASP A 54 18.32 -3.62 -5.65
CA ASP A 54 18.04 -2.31 -6.23
C ASP A 54 18.13 -1.20 -5.17
N LYS A 55 18.60 -0.03 -5.63
CA LYS A 55 18.41 1.23 -4.90
C LYS A 55 17.14 1.88 -5.43
N VAL A 56 16.12 1.95 -4.59
CA VAL A 56 14.77 2.39 -5.00
C VAL A 56 14.54 3.83 -4.59
N ALA A 57 14.08 4.65 -5.54
CA ALA A 57 13.62 6.01 -5.31
C ALA A 57 12.15 6.16 -5.75
N PHE A 58 11.35 6.87 -4.95
CA PHE A 58 9.95 7.18 -5.25
C PHE A 58 9.75 8.68 -5.39
N ALA A 59 9.17 9.10 -6.51
CA ALA A 59 8.73 10.48 -6.69
C ALA A 59 7.45 10.75 -5.86
N LEU A 60 7.53 11.72 -4.97
CA LEU A 60 6.44 12.18 -4.13
C LEU A 60 5.96 13.55 -4.59
N SER A 61 4.72 13.58 -5.07
CA SER A 61 3.99 14.83 -5.29
C SER A 61 3.27 15.31 -4.04
N GLY A 62 3.29 14.58 -2.92
CA GLY A 62 2.50 14.85 -1.70
C GLY A 62 0.98 14.67 -1.85
N GLY A 63 0.50 14.17 -2.99
CA GLY A 63 -0.88 13.75 -3.16
C GLY A 63 -1.17 12.40 -2.50
N LYS A 64 -2.45 12.03 -2.40
CA LYS A 64 -2.87 10.73 -1.85
C LYS A 64 -2.24 9.55 -2.60
N ASP A 65 -2.11 9.65 -3.93
CA ASP A 65 -1.69 8.52 -4.76
C ASP A 65 -0.20 8.23 -4.58
N SER A 66 0.65 9.25 -4.61
CA SER A 66 2.10 9.11 -4.39
C SER A 66 2.41 8.73 -2.94
N THR A 67 1.66 9.26 -1.98
CA THR A 67 1.83 8.92 -0.55
C THR A 67 1.43 7.48 -0.23
N VAL A 68 0.28 7.03 -0.76
CA VAL A 68 -0.17 5.63 -0.62
C VAL A 68 0.79 4.69 -1.33
N LEU A 69 1.28 5.06 -2.52
CA LEU A 69 2.28 4.27 -3.24
C LEU A 69 3.53 4.07 -2.39
N LEU A 70 4.12 5.14 -1.83
CA LEU A 70 5.30 5.02 -0.98
C LEU A 70 5.04 4.10 0.23
N ARG A 71 3.90 4.28 0.92
CA ARG A 71 3.55 3.46 2.09
C ARG A 71 3.46 1.98 1.73
N VAL A 72 2.73 1.64 0.67
CA VAL A 72 2.54 0.24 0.25
C VAL A 72 3.85 -0.35 -0.27
N MET A 73 4.60 0.40 -1.09
CA MET A 73 5.85 -0.07 -1.65
C MET A 73 6.94 -0.25 -0.60
N ALA A 74 6.96 0.55 0.47
CA ALA A 74 7.86 0.33 1.60
C ALA A 74 7.60 -1.04 2.26
N THR A 75 6.33 -1.41 2.48
CA THR A 75 5.94 -2.74 2.98
C THR A 75 6.37 -3.85 2.01
N VAL A 76 6.10 -3.68 0.71
CA VAL A 76 6.46 -4.67 -0.32
C VAL A 76 7.98 -4.86 -0.41
N HIS A 77 8.73 -3.76 -0.37
CA HIS A 77 10.20 -3.78 -0.40
C HIS A 77 10.78 -4.47 0.84
N GLN A 78 10.28 -4.17 2.03
CA GLN A 78 10.68 -4.87 3.26
C GLN A 78 10.43 -6.38 3.18
N GLN A 79 9.25 -6.79 2.67
CA GLN A 79 8.94 -8.21 2.47
C GLN A 79 9.89 -8.88 1.45
N LEU A 80 10.26 -8.17 0.38
CA LEU A 80 11.22 -8.65 -0.60
C LEU A 80 12.60 -8.89 0.03
N LEU A 81 13.11 -7.90 0.78
CA LEU A 81 14.39 -8.01 1.49
C LEU A 81 14.39 -9.17 2.50
N ALA A 82 13.32 -9.31 3.27
CA ALA A 82 13.16 -10.39 4.24
C ALA A 82 13.20 -11.77 3.58
N ARG A 83 12.55 -11.95 2.41
CA ARG A 83 12.57 -13.22 1.66
C ARG A 83 13.96 -13.60 1.16
N HIS A 84 14.80 -12.62 0.86
CA HIS A 84 16.18 -12.85 0.42
C HIS A 84 17.20 -12.81 1.56
N ALA A 85 16.74 -12.75 2.82
CA ALA A 85 17.57 -12.63 4.02
C ALA A 85 18.59 -11.48 3.94
N ARG A 86 18.19 -10.35 3.32
CA ARG A 86 19.06 -9.18 3.13
C ARG A 86 18.69 -8.03 4.06
N GLN A 87 19.71 -7.37 4.59
CA GLN A 87 19.58 -6.02 5.13
C GLN A 87 19.72 -5.03 3.96
N GLY A 88 18.59 -4.71 3.32
CA GLY A 88 18.56 -3.74 2.23
C GLY A 88 18.49 -2.29 2.74
N ARG A 89 18.81 -1.35 1.85
CA ARG A 89 18.72 0.08 2.15
C ARG A 89 17.25 0.52 2.15
N PRO A 90 16.84 1.47 3.00
CA PRO A 90 15.50 2.03 2.91
C PRO A 90 15.30 2.75 1.57
N PRO A 91 14.07 2.75 1.01
CA PRO A 91 13.77 3.53 -0.19
C PRO A 91 13.97 5.03 0.06
N VAL A 92 14.35 5.75 -0.99
CA VAL A 92 14.47 7.22 -0.96
C VAL A 92 13.18 7.84 -1.51
N ALA A 93 12.68 8.87 -0.84
CA ALA A 93 11.59 9.69 -1.36
C ALA A 93 12.16 10.98 -1.95
N ILE A 94 11.70 11.36 -3.15
CA ILE A 94 12.13 12.56 -3.86
C ILE A 94 10.91 13.44 -4.09
N THR A 95 10.94 14.67 -3.60
CA THR A 95 9.93 15.71 -3.88
C THR A 95 10.55 16.77 -4.78
N ILE A 96 9.74 17.37 -5.66
CA ILE A 96 10.15 18.51 -6.49
C ILE A 96 9.37 19.72 -6.02
N ASP A 97 10.07 20.78 -5.63
CA ASP A 97 9.49 22.10 -5.41
C ASP A 97 9.44 22.83 -6.76
N GLU A 98 8.25 23.19 -7.20
CA GLU A 98 8.01 23.87 -8.46
C GLU A 98 8.21 25.40 -8.35
N GLY A 99 8.46 25.92 -7.15
CA GLY A 99 8.70 27.34 -6.91
C GLY A 99 7.44 28.21 -6.96
N ILE A 100 6.26 27.61 -6.78
CA ILE A 100 4.98 28.32 -6.80
C ILE A 100 4.72 28.91 -5.40
N ALA A 101 4.72 30.25 -5.31
CA ALA A 101 4.49 30.94 -4.05
C ALA A 101 3.14 30.54 -3.41
N ASN A 102 3.18 30.22 -2.11
CA ASN A 102 2.02 29.81 -1.31
C ASN A 102 1.30 28.54 -1.79
N TYR A 103 1.94 27.70 -2.61
CA TYR A 103 1.42 26.41 -3.01
C TYR A 103 2.14 25.29 -2.25
N ARG A 104 1.42 24.75 -1.26
CA ARG A 104 1.84 23.71 -0.29
C ARG A 104 2.77 24.18 0.83
#